data_AF-A0A9D1B4Y7-F1
#
_entry.id   AF-A0A9D1B4Y7-F1
#
_cell.length_a   1.000
_cell.length_b   1.000
_cell.length_c   1.000
_cell.angle_alpha   90.00
_cell.angle_beta   90.00
_cell.angle_gamma   90.00
#
_symmetry.space_group_name_H-M   'P 1'
#
loop_
_entity.id
_entity.type
_entity.pdbx_description
1 polymer ?
#
loop_
_entity_poly.entity_id
_entity_poly.type
_entity_poly.pdbx_seq_one_letter_code
_entity_poly.pdbx_strand_id
1 'polypeptide(L)'
;DAEGHITGVRVTRHRETPGLGDLIEASKSDWILGFTGKSLDNPKNGWAVRKDGGEFDQFTGATITPRAVVRAVYNALQYVQRHHAELFETEQLKEVADE
;
A
#
# COMPACT_ATOMS: atom_id res chain seq x y z
N ASP A 1 3.91 4.84 8.87
CA ASP A 1 4.29 5.41 10.17
C ASP A 1 3.97 6.91 10.13
N ALA A 2 4.34 7.65 11.16
CA ALA A 2 4.13 9.09 11.22
C ALA A 2 4.96 9.83 10.15
N GLU A 3 6.02 9.22 9.65
CA GLU A 3 6.91 9.74 8.61
C GLU A 3 6.37 9.47 7.20
N GLY A 4 5.23 8.79 7.05
CA GLY A 4 4.60 8.50 5.76
C GLY A 4 5.19 7.29 5.02
N HIS A 5 5.94 6.42 5.71
CA HIS A 5 6.41 5.14 5.16
C HIS A 5 5.43 4.01 5.45
N ILE A 6 5.33 3.09 4.49
CA ILE A 6 4.52 1.88 4.64
C ILE A 6 5.28 0.88 5.51
N THR A 7 4.68 0.50 6.64
CA THR A 7 5.21 -0.57 7.50
C THR A 7 4.77 -1.97 7.04
N GLY A 8 3.64 -2.05 6.31
CA GLY A 8 3.19 -3.27 5.66
C GLY A 8 1.83 -3.09 5.00
N VAL A 9 1.50 -4.01 4.08
CA VAL A 9 0.18 -4.08 3.42
C VAL A 9 -0.33 -5.50 3.52
N ARG A 10 -1.62 -5.65 3.82
CA ARG A 10 -2.28 -6.96 3.87
C ARG A 10 -3.66 -6.87 3.25
N VAL A 11 -3.94 -7.79 2.33
CA VAL A 11 -5.30 -7.97 1.80
C VAL A 11 -6.09 -8.80 2.80
N THR A 12 -7.15 -8.22 3.36
CA THR A 12 -8.02 -8.89 4.33
C THR A 12 -9.16 -9.67 3.67
N ARG A 13 -9.60 -9.23 2.49
CA ARG A 13 -10.67 -9.87 1.72
C ARG A 13 -10.58 -9.51 0.24
N HIS A 14 -10.89 -10.47 -0.64
CA HIS A 14 -11.05 -10.26 -2.07
C HIS A 14 -12.01 -11.32 -2.66
N ARG A 15 -12.36 -11.17 -3.94
CA ARG A 15 -13.13 -12.14 -4.74
C ARG A 15 -12.46 -12.42 -6.10
N GLU A 16 -11.14 -12.33 -6.11
CA GLU A 16 -10.32 -12.56 -7.30
C GLU A 16 -10.39 -14.02 -7.74
N THR A 17 -10.13 -14.25 -9.02
CA THR A 17 -10.07 -15.60 -9.58
C THR A 17 -8.85 -16.36 -9.02
N PRO A 18 -9.03 -17.55 -8.42
CA PRO A 18 -7.93 -18.37 -7.93
C PRO A 18 -6.89 -18.67 -9.00
N GLY A 19 -5.61 -18.52 -8.68
CA GLY A 19 -4.49 -18.72 -9.61
C GLY A 19 -4.25 -17.58 -10.60
N LEU A 20 -5.03 -16.50 -10.55
CA LEU A 20 -4.88 -15.33 -11.43
C LEU A 20 -4.64 -14.05 -10.62
N GLY A 21 -5.64 -13.61 -9.85
CA GLY A 21 -5.59 -12.36 -9.09
C GLY A 21 -5.32 -12.55 -7.60
N ASP A 22 -5.40 -13.78 -7.10
CA ASP A 22 -5.22 -14.11 -5.67
C ASP A 22 -3.76 -14.08 -5.20
N LEU A 23 -2.80 -13.83 -6.10
CA LEU A 23 -1.40 -13.60 -5.76
C LEU A 23 -1.16 -12.33 -4.91
N ILE A 24 -2.20 -11.53 -4.66
CA ILE A 24 -2.16 -10.44 -3.67
C ILE A 24 -2.19 -10.94 -2.22
N GLU A 25 -2.52 -12.21 -2.00
CA GLU A 25 -2.46 -12.84 -0.68
C GLU A 25 -1.01 -13.15 -0.30
N ALA A 26 -0.57 -12.69 0.88
CA ALA A 26 0.78 -12.94 1.39
C ALA A 26 1.11 -14.44 1.58
N SER A 27 0.09 -15.31 1.69
CA SER A 27 0.25 -16.77 1.76
C SER A 27 0.54 -17.42 0.40
N LYS A 28 0.32 -16.70 -0.71
CA LYS A 28 0.46 -17.20 -2.08
C LYS A 28 1.62 -16.57 -2.83
N SER A 29 2.01 -15.34 -2.48
CA SER A 29 3.12 -14.63 -3.10
C SER A 29 3.64 -13.50 -2.20
N ASP A 30 4.91 -13.14 -2.40
CA ASP A 30 5.54 -11.98 -1.76
C ASP A 30 5.18 -10.64 -2.42
N TRP A 31 4.38 -10.65 -3.49
CA TRP A 31 4.04 -9.45 -4.25
C TRP A 31 3.52 -8.29 -3.35
N ILE A 32 2.67 -8.62 -2.37
CA ILE A 32 2.10 -7.64 -1.44
C ILE A 32 3.11 -7.11 -0.41
N LEU A 33 4.21 -7.82 -0.18
CA LEU A 33 5.30 -7.37 0.70
C LEU A 33 6.15 -6.30 0.02
N GLY A 34 6.08 -6.22 -1.32
CA GLY A 34 6.77 -5.22 -2.12
C GLY A 34 6.37 -3.78 -1.80
N PHE A 35 5.31 -3.53 -1.03
CA PHE A 35 4.93 -2.18 -0.62
C PHE A 35 5.69 -1.65 0.61
N THR A 36 6.26 -2.54 1.43
CA THR A 36 6.95 -2.14 2.66
C THR A 36 8.14 -1.22 2.37
N GLY A 37 8.28 -0.15 3.15
CA GLY A 37 9.34 0.86 3.00
C GLY A 37 9.07 1.90 1.90
N LYS A 38 7.97 1.81 1.16
CA LYS A 38 7.56 2.82 0.16
C LYS A 38 6.84 3.99 0.81
N SER A 39 6.77 5.13 0.11
CA SER A 39 6.13 6.38 0.54
C SER A 39 5.53 7.12 -0.67
N LEU A 40 4.97 8.32 -0.50
CA LEU A 40 4.42 9.07 -1.64
C LEU A 40 5.48 9.39 -2.71
N ASP A 41 6.69 9.72 -2.28
CA ASP A 41 7.81 10.09 -3.16
C ASP A 41 8.71 8.89 -3.53
N ASN A 42 8.40 7.70 -3.03
CA ASN A 42 9.10 6.45 -3.31
C ASN A 42 8.08 5.33 -3.59
N PRO A 43 7.93 4.84 -4.83
CA PRO A 43 8.98 4.74 -5.83
C PRO A 43 9.01 5.90 -6.83
N LYS A 44 10.22 6.24 -7.31
CA LYS A 44 10.44 7.31 -8.31
C LYS A 44 9.73 7.06 -9.64
N ASN A 45 9.62 5.78 -10.03
CA ASN A 45 8.91 5.38 -11.25
C ASN A 45 7.39 5.51 -11.11
N GLY A 46 6.89 5.79 -9.90
CA GLY A 46 5.49 6.07 -9.62
C GLY A 46 4.67 4.85 -9.21
N TRP A 47 3.46 5.16 -8.77
CA TRP A 47 2.49 4.24 -8.19
C TRP A 47 1.59 3.60 -9.27
N ALA A 48 2.20 2.78 -10.13
CA ALA A 48 1.49 2.01 -11.15
C ALA A 48 2.17 0.65 -11.37
N VAL A 49 1.52 -0.24 -12.12
CA VAL A 49 2.18 -1.48 -12.55
C VAL A 49 3.23 -1.17 -13.64
N ARG A 50 4.25 -2.01 -13.79
CA ARG A 50 5.34 -1.85 -14.77
C ARG A 50 4.84 -1.69 -16.20
N LYS A 51 3.78 -2.41 -16.57
CA LYS A 51 3.14 -2.26 -17.89
C LYS A 51 2.58 -0.85 -18.14
N ASP A 52 2.27 -0.12 -17.08
CA ASP A 52 1.76 1.25 -17.13
C ASP A 52 2.85 2.29 -16.76
N GLY A 53 4.12 1.85 -16.70
CA GLY A 53 5.28 2.71 -16.43
C GLY A 53 5.66 2.87 -14.95
N GLY A 54 5.01 2.15 -14.03
CA GLY A 54 5.32 2.21 -12.60
C GLY A 54 6.27 1.12 -12.11
N GLU A 55 6.38 0.97 -10.78
CA GLU A 55 7.35 0.08 -10.14
C GLU A 55 6.87 -1.37 -9.97
N PHE A 56 5.56 -1.59 -9.90
CA PHE A 56 4.99 -2.84 -9.38
C PHE A 56 4.74 -3.88 -10.48
N ASP A 57 5.04 -5.15 -10.25
CA ASP A 57 4.74 -6.19 -11.24
C ASP A 57 3.23 -6.40 -11.44
N GLN A 58 2.82 -6.70 -12.67
CA GLN A 58 1.50 -7.25 -12.95
C GLN A 58 1.52 -8.78 -12.93
N PHE A 59 0.36 -9.40 -12.74
CA PHE A 59 0.23 -10.85 -12.91
C PHE A 59 -0.08 -11.21 -14.35
N THR A 60 0.48 -12.32 -14.83
CA THR A 60 0.18 -12.87 -16.15
C THR A 60 -1.31 -13.17 -16.25
N GLY A 61 -2.00 -12.57 -17.23
CA GLY A 61 -3.44 -12.75 -17.40
C GLY A 61 -4.34 -12.02 -16.39
N ALA A 62 -3.78 -11.34 -15.38
CA ALA A 62 -4.54 -10.61 -14.36
C ALA A 62 -3.91 -9.24 -14.06
N THR A 63 -4.21 -8.27 -14.92
CA THR A 63 -3.65 -6.92 -14.81
C THR A 63 -4.57 -5.95 -14.05
N ILE A 64 -5.84 -6.29 -13.83
CA ILE A 64 -6.82 -5.43 -13.14
C ILE A 64 -6.56 -5.41 -11.63
N THR A 65 -6.36 -6.58 -11.04
CA THR A 65 -6.10 -6.76 -9.61
C THR A 65 -4.87 -6.00 -9.10
N PRO A 66 -3.67 -6.17 -9.67
CA PRO A 66 -2.48 -5.47 -9.18
C PRO A 66 -2.64 -3.94 -9.32
N ARG A 67 -3.27 -3.45 -10.39
CA ARG A 67 -3.58 -2.01 -10.54
C ARG A 67 -4.50 -1.49 -9.44
N ALA A 68 -5.55 -2.24 -9.12
CA ALA A 68 -6.49 -1.86 -8.08
C ALA A 68 -5.80 -1.76 -6.71
N VAL A 69 -4.93 -2.74 -6.38
CA VAL A 69 -4.18 -2.72 -5.12
C VAL A 69 -3.17 -1.57 -5.08
N VAL A 70 -2.37 -1.37 -6.13
CA VAL A 70 -1.41 -0.25 -6.20
C VAL A 70 -2.12 1.09 -6.01
N ARG A 71 -3.25 1.30 -6.69
CA ARG A 71 -4.05 2.51 -6.56
C ARG A 71 -4.62 2.68 -5.15
N ALA A 72 -5.12 1.60 -4.53
CA ALA A 72 -5.66 1.66 -3.18
C ALA A 72 -4.59 2.05 -2.15
N VAL A 73 -3.39 1.48 -2.25
CA VAL A 73 -2.26 1.82 -1.36
C VAL A 73 -1.82 3.27 -1.56
N TYR A 74 -1.71 3.73 -2.81
CA TYR A 74 -1.36 5.12 -3.10
C TYR A 74 -2.39 6.12 -2.55
N ASN A 75 -3.69 5.82 -2.72
CA ASN A 75 -4.75 6.64 -2.17
C ASN A 75 -4.70 6.70 -0.63
N ALA A 76 -4.35 5.59 0.03
CA ALA A 76 -4.19 5.55 1.48
C ALA A 76 -3.02 6.44 1.93
N LEU A 77 -1.88 6.39 1.24
CA LEU A 77 -0.76 7.30 1.50
C LEU A 77 -1.15 8.78 1.34
N GLN A 78 -1.89 9.12 0.28
CA GLN A 78 -2.40 10.47 0.08
C GLN A 78 -3.37 10.89 1.18
N TYR A 79 -4.19 9.96 1.67
CA TYR A 79 -5.08 10.22 2.81
C TYR A 79 -4.28 10.55 4.06
N VAL A 80 -3.27 9.73 4.38
CA VAL A 80 -2.40 9.94 5.54
C VAL A 80 -1.70 11.30 5.45
N GLN A 81 -1.19 11.69 4.28
CA GLN A 81 -0.58 13.01 4.09
C GLN A 81 -1.57 14.15 4.32
N ARG A 82 -2.80 14.04 3.81
CA ARG A 82 -3.83 15.10 3.98
C ARG A 82 -4.33 15.23 5.41
N HIS A 83 -4.37 14.13 6.16
CA HIS A 83 -4.92 14.05 7.51
C HIS A 83 -3.84 13.79 8.56
N HIS A 84 -2.58 14.14 8.27
CA HIS A 84 -1.44 13.79 9.11
C HIS A 84 -1.60 14.28 10.55
N ALA A 85 -1.95 15.55 10.73
CA ALA A 85 -2.21 16.16 12.03
C ALA A 85 -3.29 15.39 12.81
N GLU A 86 -4.45 15.12 12.20
CA GLU A 86 -5.55 14.39 12.86
C GLU A 86 -5.15 12.98 13.29
N LEU A 87 -4.38 12.28 12.45
CA LEU A 87 -3.97 10.90 12.66
C LEU A 87 -2.85 10.75 13.69
N PHE A 88 -1.95 11.74 13.83
CA PHE A 88 -0.73 11.60 14.62
C PHE A 88 -0.53 12.65 15.73
N GLU A 89 -1.13 13.85 15.66
CA GLU A 89 -1.02 14.83 16.76
C GLU A 89 -1.87 14.43 17.97
N THR A 90 -2.98 13.71 17.77
CA THR A 90 -3.83 13.22 18.85
C THR A 90 -3.14 12.14 19.70
N GLU A 91 -2.16 11.42 19.14
CA GLU A 91 -1.37 10.40 19.83
C GLU A 91 -0.29 11.04 20.73
N GLN A 92 0.35 12.13 20.28
CA GLN A 92 1.37 12.85 21.05
C GLN A 92 0.82 13.54 22.31
N LEU A 93 -0.46 13.95 22.31
CA LEU A 93 -1.10 14.54 23.48
C LEU A 93 -1.47 13.52 24.56
N LYS A 94 -1.61 12.23 24.22
CA LYS A 94 -1.88 11.18 25.21
C LYS A 94 -0.61 10.69 25.89
N GLU A 95 0.50 10.60 25.16
CA GLU A 95 1.76 10.11 25.69
C GLU A 95 2.40 11.07 26.72
N VAL A 96 2.13 12.38 26.60
CA VAL A 96 2.58 13.40 27.57
C VAL A 96 1.62 13.53 28.77
N ALA A 97 0.39 13.03 28.67
CA ALA A 97 -0.61 13.12 29.74
C ALA A 97 -0.57 11.92 30.72
N ASP A 98 0.13 10.83 30.36
CA ASP A 98 0.31 9.63 31.16
C ASP A 98 1.69 9.57 31.89
N GLU A 99 2.45 10.68 31.89
CA GLU A 99 3.72 10.88 32.64
C GLU A 99 3.57 11.99 33.70
#